data_AF-A0A8T4EEL6-F1
#
_entry.id   AF-A0A8T4EEL6-F1
#
_cell.length_a   1.000
_cell.length_b   1.000
_cell.length_c   1.000
_cell.angle_alpha   90.00
_cell.angle_beta   90.00
_cell.angle_gamma   90.00
#
_symmetry.space_group_name_H-M   'P 1'
#
loop_
_entity.id
_entity.type
_entity.pdbx_description
1 polymer ?
#
loop_
_entity_poly.entity_id
_entity_poly.type
_entity_poly.pdbx_seq_one_letter_code
_entity_poly.pdbx_strand_id
1 'polypeptide(L)'
;MPKIKLKPFACPSCPDNNLVYVEVEERQITQAKRYPTIVTAKCTKGHSLVAFVDANFQVRDVEVAAEATEEEKDAIDKTKGWFESF
;
A
#
# COMPACT_ATOMS: atom_id res chain seq x y z
N MET A 1 16.12 11.03 3.27
CA MET A 1 15.17 10.56 4.32
C MET A 1 15.57 9.16 4.72
N PRO A 2 15.58 8.82 6.02
CA PRO A 2 15.96 7.47 6.46
C PRO A 2 14.94 6.44 5.97
N LYS A 3 15.45 5.38 5.35
CA LYS A 3 14.66 4.21 4.93
C LYS A 3 14.92 3.09 5.92
N ILE A 4 13.87 2.36 6.28
CA ILE A 4 13.97 1.19 7.14
C ILE A 4 13.57 -0.07 6.35
N LYS A 5 14.30 -1.15 6.61
CA LYS A 5 13.97 -2.48 6.09
C LYS A 5 12.93 -3.13 6.98
N LEU A 6 11.80 -3.49 6.41
CA LEU A 6 10.80 -4.31 7.08
C LEU A 6 11.31 -5.74 7.27
N LYS A 7 10.77 -6.43 8.27
CA LYS A 7 11.01 -7.87 8.41
C LYS A 7 10.53 -8.60 7.14
N PRO A 8 11.24 -9.65 6.70
CA PRO A 8 10.88 -10.39 5.50
C PRO A 8 9.49 -11.01 5.63
N PHE A 9 8.71 -10.95 4.55
CA PHE A 9 7.36 -11.50 4.49
C PHE A 9 7.11 -12.15 3.12
N ALA A 10 6.13 -13.05 3.03
CA ALA A 10 5.79 -13.71 1.77
C ALA A 10 5.00 -12.75 0.87
N CYS A 11 5.47 -12.55 -0.36
CA CYS A 11 4.74 -11.72 -1.34
C CYS A 11 3.61 -12.53 -2.00
N PRO A 12 2.33 -12.13 -1.88
CA PRO A 12 1.18 -12.85 -2.41
C PRO A 12 1.17 -12.89 -3.95
N SER A 13 1.79 -11.90 -4.62
CA SER A 13 1.93 -11.89 -6.08
C SER A 13 3.12 -12.72 -6.60
N CYS A 14 4.02 -13.19 -5.72
CA CYS A 14 5.17 -13.98 -6.16
C CYS A 14 4.77 -15.46 -6.22
N PRO A 15 4.97 -16.15 -7.36
CA PRO A 15 4.52 -17.54 -7.56
C PRO A 15 5.19 -18.58 -6.64
N ASP A 16 6.19 -18.16 -5.86
CA ASP A 16 7.04 -19.04 -5.05
C ASP A 16 6.87 -18.85 -3.54
N ASN A 17 5.96 -17.97 -3.08
CA ASN A 17 5.88 -17.56 -1.66
C ASN A 17 7.23 -17.08 -1.07
N ASN A 18 8.14 -16.62 -1.94
CA ASN A 18 9.45 -16.18 -1.53
C ASN A 18 9.35 -15.02 -0.54
N LEU A 19 10.17 -15.09 0.51
CA LEU A 19 10.35 -14.03 1.47
C LEU A 19 10.99 -12.82 0.79
N VAL A 20 10.25 -11.72 0.72
CA VAL A 20 10.72 -10.46 0.14
C VAL A 20 11.12 -9.48 1.23
N TYR A 21 12.14 -8.69 0.93
CA TYR A 21 12.56 -7.56 1.75
C TYR A 21 12.07 -6.28 1.08
N VAL A 22 11.52 -5.39 1.89
CA VAL A 22 10.94 -4.14 1.42
C VAL A 22 11.50 -2.99 2.25
N GLU A 23 11.94 -1.94 1.58
CA GLU A 23 12.39 -0.69 2.19
C GLU A 23 11.26 0.34 2.12
N VAL A 24 10.86 0.86 3.27
CA VAL A 24 9.86 1.92 3.39
C VAL A 24 10.45 3.11 4.14
N GLU A 25 9.81 4.27 4.00
CA GLU A 25 10.27 5.46 4.72
C GLU A 25 9.92 5.32 6.20
N GLU A 26 10.92 5.49 7.07
CA GLU A 26 10.76 5.28 8.52
C GLU A 26 9.67 6.20 9.12
N ARG A 27 9.51 7.41 8.55
CA ARG A 27 8.49 8.37 8.96
C ARG A 27 7.06 7.83 8.81
N GLN A 28 6.80 6.97 7.82
CA GLN A 28 5.45 6.43 7.58
C GLN A 28 5.00 5.49 8.70
N ILE A 29 5.96 4.91 9.42
CA ILE A 29 5.72 4.00 10.54
C ILE A 29 5.79 4.77 11.85
N THR A 30 6.89 5.48 12.09
CA THR A 30 7.13 6.18 13.36
C THR A 30 6.13 7.32 13.64
N GLN A 31 5.57 7.95 12.61
CA GLN A 31 4.55 8.99 12.76
C GLN A 31 3.11 8.45 12.62
N ALA A 32 2.93 7.13 12.53
CA ALA A 32 1.61 6.54 12.42
C ALA A 32 0.84 6.73 13.74
N LYS A 33 -0.41 7.20 13.63
CA LYS A 33 -1.29 7.41 14.80
C LYS A 33 -1.84 6.09 15.37
N ARG A 34 -1.86 5.02 14.57
CA ARG A 34 -2.44 3.71 14.91
C ARG A 34 -1.67 2.59 14.20
N TYR A 35 -1.66 1.42 14.83
CA TYR A 35 -1.03 0.21 14.31
C TYR A 35 -2.05 -0.93 14.21
N PRO A 36 -1.92 -1.83 13.22
CA PRO A 36 -0.94 -1.78 12.13
C PRO A 36 -1.21 -0.61 11.17
N THR A 37 -0.14 0.06 10.73
CA THR A 37 -0.20 1.16 9.76
C THR A 37 -0.06 0.59 8.35
N ILE A 38 -0.69 1.27 7.40
CA ILE A 38 -0.68 0.86 6.00
C ILE A 38 0.52 1.52 5.31
N VAL A 39 1.39 0.71 4.71
CA VAL A 39 2.49 1.19 3.87
C VAL A 39 2.38 0.59 2.48
N THR A 40 2.45 1.43 1.46
CA THR A 40 2.54 0.99 0.08
C THR A 40 4.01 0.80 -0.28
N ALA A 41 4.32 -0.34 -0.89
CA ALA A 41 5.69 -0.64 -1.27
C ALA A 41 5.76 -1.59 -2.45
N LYS A 42 6.96 -1.74 -3.04
CA LYS A 42 7.19 -2.64 -4.16
C LYS A 42 8.09 -3.78 -3.73
N CYS A 43 7.74 -5.01 -4.09
CA CYS A 43 8.64 -6.14 -3.89
C CYS A 43 9.84 -6.06 -4.85
N THR A 44 10.84 -6.93 -4.64
CA THR A 44 12.04 -7.01 -5.49
C THR A 44 11.74 -7.36 -6.96
N LYS A 45 10.60 -8.02 -7.24
CA LYS A 45 10.13 -8.31 -8.60
C LYS A 45 9.28 -7.18 -9.22
N GLY A 46 9.03 -6.10 -8.47
CA GLY A 46 8.28 -4.93 -8.96
C GLY A 46 6.78 -4.94 -8.72
N HIS A 47 6.22 -5.96 -8.06
CA HIS A 47 4.79 -5.97 -7.69
C HIS A 47 4.49 -4.88 -6.65
N SER A 48 3.44 -4.10 -6.88
CA SER A 48 2.89 -3.16 -5.92
C SER A 48 2.12 -3.90 -4.82
N LEU A 49 2.51 -3.65 -3.57
CA LEU A 49 1.98 -4.32 -2.39
C LEU A 49 1.55 -3.28 -1.35
N VAL A 50 0.50 -3.63 -0.61
CA VAL A 50 0.04 -2.90 0.57
C VAL A 50 0.41 -3.74 1.79
N ALA A 51 1.37 -3.30 2.59
CA ALA A 51 1.79 -3.99 3.80
C ALA A 51 1.20 -3.32 5.05
N PHE A 52 0.66 -4.13 5.95
CA PHE A 52 0.18 -3.71 7.27
C PHE A 52 1.30 -3.92 8.28
N VAL A 53 1.92 -2.83 8.74
CA VAL A 53 3.12 -2.85 9.57
C VAL A 53 2.82 -2.42 11.00
N ASP A 54 3.27 -3.18 11.99
CA ASP A 54 3.15 -2.80 13.39
C ASP A 54 4.30 -1.89 13.86
N ALA A 55 4.24 -1.47 15.14
CA ALA A 55 5.24 -0.59 15.74
C ALA A 55 6.65 -1.22 15.83
N ASN A 56 6.78 -2.54 15.62
CA ASN A 56 8.04 -3.28 15.65
C ASN A 56 8.58 -3.55 14.24
N PHE A 57 8.08 -2.84 13.21
CA PHE A 57 8.46 -3.03 11.80
C PHE A 57 8.15 -4.44 11.28
N GLN A 58 7.19 -5.13 11.92
CA GLN A 58 6.74 -6.45 11.50
C GLN A 58 5.51 -6.32 10.62
N VAL A 59 5.58 -6.94 9.44
CA VAL A 59 4.43 -7.07 8.53
C VAL A 59 3.48 -8.11 9.12
N ARG A 60 2.28 -7.66 9.47
CA ARG A 60 1.20 -8.49 10.01
C ARG A 60 0.39 -9.13 8.91
N ASP A 61 0.16 -8.36 7.86
CA ASP A 61 -0.59 -8.77 6.69
C ASP A 61 -0.06 -8.04 5.46
N VAL A 62 -0.23 -8.64 4.29
CA VAL A 62 0.12 -8.00 3.04
C VAL A 62 -0.92 -8.32 1.97
N GLU A 63 -1.38 -7.28 1.31
CA GLU A 63 -2.32 -7.37 0.21
C GLU A 63 -1.63 -6.94 -1.07
N VAL A 64 -2.09 -7.49 -2.20
CA VAL A 64 -1.71 -6.97 -3.51
C VAL A 64 -2.34 -5.60 -3.63
N ALA A 65 -1.53 -4.57 -3.90
CA ALA A 65 -2.10 -3.28 -4.25
C ALA A 65 -2.75 -3.47 -5.63
N ALA A 66 -4.04 -3.77 -5.66
CA ALA A 66 -4.84 -3.46 -6.83
C ALA A 66 -4.69 -1.95 -7.00
N GLU A 67 -3.88 -1.54 -7.97
CA GLU A 67 -3.86 -0.15 -8.39
C GLU A 67 -5.33 0.21 -8.62
N ALA A 68 -5.82 1.20 -7.88
CA ALA A 68 -7.09 1.84 -8.15
C ALA A 68 -6.93 2.63 -9.46
N THR A 69 -6.75 1.91 -10.57
CA THR A 69 -6.94 2.43 -11.89
C THR A 69 -8.45 2.36 -12.15
N GLU A 70 -9.06 3.54 -12.33
CA GLU A 70 -10.25 3.80 -13.15
C GLU A 70 -11.58 4.24 -12.50
N GLU A 71 -11.78 4.25 -11.17
CA GLU A 71 -13.07 4.73 -10.60
C GLU A 71 -13.14 6.23 -10.26
N GLU A 72 -12.02 6.95 -10.14
CA GLU A 72 -12.03 8.39 -9.85
C GLU A 72 -12.41 9.28 -11.05
N LYS A 73 -12.49 8.74 -12.28
CA LYS A 73 -12.91 9.53 -13.46
C LYS A 73 -14.42 9.60 -13.66
N ASP A 74 -15.19 8.62 -13.16
CA ASP A 74 -16.64 8.53 -13.42
C ASP A 74 -17.48 9.39 -12.45
N ALA A 75 -16.97 9.65 -11.24
CA ALA A 75 -17.67 10.45 -10.22
C ALA A 75 -17.71 11.96 -10.55
N ILE A 76 -16.70 12.47 -11.26
CA ILE A 76 -16.65 13.88 -11.66
C ILE A 76 -17.66 14.16 -12.79
N ASP A 77 -17.91 13.19 -13.68
CA ASP A 77 -18.79 13.38 -14.83
C ASP A 77 -20.28 13.34 -14.43
N LYS A 78 -20.66 12.45 -13.50
CA LYS A 78 -22.03 12.39 -12.95
C LYS A 78 -22.46 13.63 -12.17
N THR A 79 -21.51 14.40 -11.64
CA THR A 79 -21.82 15.60 -10.84
C THR A 79 -22.10 16.83 -11.72
N LYS A 80 -21.60 16.85 -12.98
CA LYS A 80 -21.91 17.94 -13.92
C LYS A 80 -23.34 17.87 -14.45
N GLY A 81 -23.86 16.68 -14.72
CA GLY A 81 -25.23 16.51 -15.24
C GLY A 81 -26.34 16.90 -14.25
N TRP A 82 -26.06 16.95 -12.94
CA TRP A 82 -27.05 17.30 -11.92
C TRP A 82 -27.20 18.82 -11.72
N PHE A 83 -26.19 19.62 -12.07
CA PHE A 83 -26.23 21.08 -11.94
C PHE A 83 -26.89 21.81 -13.12
N GLU A 84 -27.05 21.15 -14.27
CA GLU A 84 -27.69 21.76 -15.46
C GLU A 84 -29.22 21.56 -15.50
N SER A 85 -29.83 20.96 -14.48
CA SER A 85 -31.28 20.71 -14.39
C SER A 85 -32.04 21.52 -13.33
N PHE A 86 -31.46 22.64 -12.85
CA PHE A 86 -32.16 23.61 -12.00
C PHE A 86 -32.15 25.01 -12.60
#